data_AF-A0A1T4Y702-F1
#
_entry.id   AF-A0A1T4Y702-F1
#
_cell.length_a   1.000
_cell.length_b   1.000
_cell.length_c   1.000
_cell.angle_alpha   90.00
_cell.angle_beta   90.00
_cell.angle_gamma   90.00
#
_symmetry.space_group_name_H-M   'P 1'
#
loop_
_entity.id
_entity.type
_entity.pdbx_description
1 polymer ?
#
loop_
_entity_poly.entity_id
_entity_poly.type
_entity_poly.pdbx_seq_one_letter_code
_entity_poly.pdbx_strand_id
1 'polypeptide(L)'
;MTDFFKRLLNQPEPPAAPDVPPAEMAAYLRSLDDRQWGRYAFSREPLEGKFTPQQKDAYTAAANACGAEWADKLAAEHDTRDPLTLCGELGLKLKTPATPAGGGQVLFAQFVQPDEITIFTDCLDKAETLGGLLPARAKLQSIILAHELFHAVEEANPDIYTRTEKIELWRKPFSNKSCIVCLSEIAAMAFAKQLLGLDFNPYALDVLLVYPYDAQAACGLYAEICDLMKEE
;
A
#
# COMPACT_ATOMS: atom_id res chain seq x y z
N MET A 1 -9.94 -9.25 -1.94
CA MET A 1 -9.95 -7.92 -1.29
C MET A 1 -8.69 -7.86 -0.47
N THR A 2 -7.63 -7.44 -1.15
CA THR A 2 -6.32 -7.12 -0.57
C THR A 2 -6.54 -5.73 0.00
N ASP A 3 -6.62 -5.66 1.33
CA ASP A 3 -7.06 -4.46 2.04
C ASP A 3 -5.93 -4.02 2.95
N PHE A 4 -4.90 -3.47 2.35
CA PHE A 4 -3.74 -2.98 3.07
C PHE A 4 -4.06 -1.81 4.01
N PHE A 5 -5.13 -1.07 3.73
CA PHE A 5 -5.69 -0.05 4.62
C PHE A 5 -6.70 -0.56 5.66
N LYS A 6 -6.80 -1.87 5.92
CA LYS A 6 -7.64 -2.40 7.01
C LYS A 6 -6.80 -2.74 8.24
N ARG A 7 -6.72 -1.81 9.20
CA ARG A 7 -6.40 -2.17 10.59
C ARG A 7 -7.56 -1.85 11.51
N LEU A 8 -7.99 -2.89 12.23
CA LEU A 8 -8.89 -2.79 13.38
C LEU A 8 -8.16 -2.03 14.50
N LEU A 9 -8.79 -0.98 15.03
CA LEU A 9 -8.36 -0.26 16.24
C LEU A 9 -8.40 -1.13 17.53
N ASN A 10 -8.57 -2.46 17.41
CA ASN A 10 -8.80 -3.40 18.50
C ASN A 10 -7.62 -4.38 18.73
N GLN A 11 -6.38 -3.96 18.45
CA GLN A 11 -5.21 -4.73 18.89
C GLN A 11 -4.87 -4.38 20.36
N PRO A 12 -4.27 -5.31 21.14
CA PRO A 12 -3.83 -5.03 22.51
C PRO A 12 -2.99 -3.74 22.55
N GLU A 13 -3.11 -2.97 23.64
CA GLU A 13 -2.41 -1.69 23.78
C GLU A 13 -0.94 -1.84 23.36
N PRO A 14 -0.49 -1.09 22.34
CA PRO A 14 0.91 -1.07 21.96
C PRO A 14 1.75 -0.69 23.19
N PRO A 15 3.01 -1.16 23.29
CA PRO A 15 3.95 -0.59 24.24
C PRO A 15 3.93 0.94 24.11
N ALA A 16 4.17 1.64 25.22
CA ALA A 16 4.15 3.10 25.27
C ALA A 16 4.84 3.67 24.03
N ALA A 17 4.11 4.48 23.26
CA ALA A 17 4.57 5.00 21.98
C ALA A 17 5.97 5.59 22.16
N PRO A 18 6.97 5.20 21.35
CA PRO A 18 8.24 5.90 21.35
C PRO A 18 7.98 7.39 21.13
N ASP A 19 8.59 8.24 21.95
CA ASP A 19 8.46 9.71 21.90
C ASP A 19 9.26 10.27 20.70
N VAL A 20 8.95 9.79 19.50
CA VAL A 20 9.59 10.19 18.25
C VAL A 20 8.70 11.20 17.55
N PRO A 21 9.19 12.41 17.26
CA PRO A 21 8.41 13.42 16.55
C PRO A 21 7.98 12.94 15.15
N PRO A 22 6.77 13.29 14.66
CA PRO A 22 6.31 12.90 13.32
C PRO A 22 7.25 13.28 12.17
N ALA A 23 8.00 14.38 12.33
CA ALA A 23 9.00 14.80 11.36
C ALA A 23 10.17 13.81 11.23
N GLU A 24 10.62 13.26 12.36
CA GLU A 24 11.68 12.27 12.41
C GLU A 24 11.19 10.93 11.86
N MET A 25 9.96 10.52 12.22
CA MET A 25 9.31 9.34 11.64
C MET A 25 9.23 9.47 10.12
N ALA A 26 8.77 10.61 9.60
CA ALA A 26 8.64 10.84 8.16
C ALA A 26 9.99 10.79 7.44
N ALA A 27 11.04 11.37 8.04
CA ALA A 27 12.38 11.35 7.46
C ALA A 27 12.95 9.93 7.39
N TYR A 28 12.78 9.14 8.46
CA TYR A 28 13.23 7.75 8.50
C TYR A 28 12.45 6.86 7.52
N LEU A 29 11.12 6.92 7.53
CA LEU A 29 10.29 6.07 6.66
C LEU A 29 10.58 6.36 5.17
N ARG A 30 10.81 7.63 4.81
CA ARG A 30 11.19 8.00 3.43
C ARG A 30 12.59 7.57 3.03
N SER A 31 13.48 7.27 3.99
CA SER A 31 14.84 6.82 3.68
C SER A 31 14.92 5.31 3.43
N LEU A 32 13.87 4.56 3.77
CA LEU A 32 13.81 3.13 3.52
C LEU A 32 13.69 2.82 2.03
N ASP A 33 14.46 1.84 1.58
CA ASP A 33 14.46 1.38 0.20
C ASP A 33 13.31 0.39 -0.09
N ASP A 34 13.11 0.06 -1.37
CA ASP A 34 12.01 -0.80 -1.81
C ASP A 34 12.15 -2.25 -1.27
N ARG A 35 13.38 -2.69 -0.93
CA ARG A 35 13.62 -4.01 -0.34
C ARG A 35 13.19 -4.03 1.13
N GLN A 36 13.53 -2.99 1.88
CA GLN A 36 13.11 -2.80 3.26
C GLN A 36 11.57 -2.72 3.36
N TRP A 37 10.94 -2.00 2.45
CA TRP A 37 9.47 -1.99 2.36
C TRP A 37 8.86 -3.33 1.97
N GLY A 38 9.55 -4.11 1.12
CA GLY A 38 9.18 -5.51 0.86
C GLY A 38 9.13 -6.35 2.14
N ARG A 39 10.11 -6.22 3.03
CA ARG A 39 10.09 -6.92 4.32
C ARG A 39 8.88 -6.55 5.17
N TYR A 40 8.55 -5.26 5.21
CA TYR A 40 7.35 -4.79 5.90
C TYR A 40 6.07 -5.38 5.29
N ALA A 41 5.95 -5.41 3.97
CA ALA A 41 4.80 -6.04 3.31
C ALA A 41 4.74 -7.55 3.60
N PHE A 42 5.88 -8.25 3.62
CA PHE A 42 5.95 -9.67 3.97
C PHE A 42 5.67 -9.95 5.45
N SER A 43 5.91 -9.03 6.39
CA SER A 43 5.54 -9.23 7.79
C SER A 43 4.01 -9.31 8.00
N ARG A 44 3.25 -8.83 7.01
CA ARG A 44 1.79 -8.90 6.95
C ARG A 44 1.25 -10.07 6.13
N GLU A 45 2.12 -10.85 5.48
CA GLU A 45 1.73 -12.00 4.66
C GLU A 45 1.30 -13.18 5.57
N PRO A 46 0.08 -13.72 5.43
CA PRO A 46 -0.36 -14.88 6.22
C PRO A 46 0.58 -16.09 6.17
N LEU A 47 1.32 -16.24 5.07
CA LEU A 47 2.29 -17.30 4.85
C LEU A 47 3.75 -16.87 5.06
N GLU A 48 4.01 -15.75 5.76
CA GLU A 48 5.35 -15.15 5.97
C GLU A 48 6.44 -16.19 6.29
N GLY A 49 6.17 -17.10 7.23
CA GLY A 49 7.12 -18.13 7.67
C GLY A 49 7.40 -19.24 6.64
N LYS A 50 6.84 -19.15 5.43
CA LYS A 50 7.09 -20.07 4.31
C LYS A 50 8.12 -19.54 3.31
N PHE A 51 8.58 -18.30 3.47
CA PHE A 51 9.52 -17.65 2.55
C PHE A 51 10.90 -17.50 3.18
N THR A 52 11.95 -17.85 2.43
CA THR A 52 13.31 -17.45 2.80
C THR A 52 13.52 -15.95 2.57
N PRO A 53 14.50 -15.30 3.24
CA PRO A 53 14.82 -13.91 2.97
C PRO A 53 15.10 -13.62 1.48
N GLN A 54 15.81 -14.50 0.80
CA GLN A 54 16.12 -14.35 -0.63
C GLN A 54 14.87 -14.45 -1.51
N GLN A 55 13.91 -15.31 -1.14
CA GLN A 55 12.62 -15.38 -1.83
C GLN A 55 11.83 -14.08 -1.64
N LYS A 56 11.77 -13.55 -0.41
CA LYS A 56 11.10 -12.28 -0.13
C LYS A 56 11.70 -11.14 -0.95
N ASP A 57 13.02 -11.05 -1.02
CA ASP A 57 13.72 -10.04 -1.83
C ASP A 57 13.39 -10.18 -3.33
N ALA A 58 13.40 -11.41 -3.87
CA ALA A 58 13.09 -11.68 -5.27
C ALA A 58 11.63 -11.35 -5.62
N TYR A 59 10.68 -11.79 -4.78
CA TYR A 59 9.26 -11.52 -4.97
C TYR A 59 8.96 -10.02 -4.86
N THR A 60 9.60 -9.32 -3.91
CA THR A 60 9.50 -7.86 -3.78
C THR A 60 9.97 -7.17 -5.04
N ALA A 61 11.15 -7.52 -5.56
CA ALA A 61 11.68 -6.92 -6.78
C ALA A 61 10.75 -7.14 -7.99
N ALA A 62 10.21 -8.34 -8.14
CA ALA A 62 9.30 -8.68 -9.22
C ALA A 62 7.93 -7.97 -9.10
N ALA A 63 7.38 -7.85 -7.89
CA ALA A 63 6.14 -7.09 -7.67
C ALA A 63 6.33 -5.59 -7.92
N ASN A 64 7.46 -5.01 -7.49
CA ASN A 64 7.80 -3.62 -7.80
C ASN A 64 7.93 -3.40 -9.31
N ALA A 65 8.63 -4.30 -10.02
CA ALA A 65 8.75 -4.24 -11.47
C ALA A 65 7.38 -4.32 -12.16
N CYS A 66 6.52 -5.26 -11.73
CA CYS A 66 5.16 -5.39 -12.24
C CYS A 66 4.37 -4.08 -12.07
N GLY A 67 4.36 -3.49 -10.88
CA GLY A 67 3.67 -2.22 -10.64
C GLY A 67 4.18 -1.08 -11.52
N ALA A 68 5.50 -0.94 -11.64
CA ALA A 68 6.12 0.09 -12.48
C ALA A 68 5.82 -0.11 -13.97
N GLU A 69 5.93 -1.33 -14.48
CA GLU A 69 5.61 -1.66 -15.87
C GLU A 69 4.16 -1.35 -16.23
N TRP A 70 3.22 -1.68 -15.34
CA TRP A 70 1.81 -1.36 -15.54
C TRP A 70 1.52 0.13 -15.49
N ALA A 71 2.23 0.90 -14.65
CA ALA A 71 2.10 2.35 -14.62
C ALA A 71 2.54 2.98 -15.95
N ASP A 72 3.69 2.58 -16.48
CA ASP A 72 4.19 3.09 -17.76
C ASP A 72 3.34 2.63 -18.95
N LYS A 73 2.90 1.36 -18.94
CA LYS A 73 2.01 0.82 -19.96
C LYS A 73 0.68 1.58 -20.01
N LEU A 74 0.01 1.70 -18.86
CA LEU A 74 -1.27 2.39 -18.77
C LEU A 74 -1.13 3.86 -19.18
N ALA A 75 -0.06 4.52 -18.74
CA ALA A 75 0.20 5.90 -19.12
C ALA A 75 0.44 6.08 -20.63
N ALA A 76 1.11 5.13 -21.26
CA ALA A 76 1.35 5.15 -22.71
C ALA A 76 0.08 4.84 -23.52
N GLU A 77 -0.76 3.91 -23.06
CA GLU A 77 -2.02 3.54 -23.71
C GLU A 77 -3.03 4.70 -23.71
N HIS A 78 -3.00 5.53 -22.69
CA HIS A 78 -3.95 6.62 -22.44
C HIS A 78 -3.37 8.03 -22.64
N ASP A 79 -2.09 8.15 -23.01
CA ASP A 79 -1.36 9.42 -23.19
C ASP A 79 -1.46 10.37 -21.97
N THR A 80 -1.52 9.82 -20.75
CA THR A 80 -1.64 10.60 -19.52
C THR A 80 -1.12 9.84 -18.31
N ARG A 81 -0.59 10.58 -17.34
CA ARG A 81 -0.19 10.04 -16.02
C ARG A 81 -1.12 10.49 -14.89
N ASP A 82 -2.17 11.25 -15.22
CA ASP A 82 -3.13 11.74 -14.23
C ASP A 82 -4.09 10.62 -13.79
N PRO A 83 -4.07 10.17 -12.52
CA PRO A 83 -4.88 9.03 -12.09
C PRO A 83 -6.38 9.28 -12.23
N LEU A 84 -6.84 10.53 -12.09
CA LEU A 84 -8.25 10.88 -12.23
C LEU A 84 -8.73 10.71 -13.68
N THR A 85 -7.93 11.19 -14.64
CA THR A 85 -8.18 11.01 -16.06
C THR A 85 -8.19 9.52 -16.42
N LEU A 86 -7.20 8.75 -15.96
CA LEU A 86 -7.14 7.30 -16.18
C LEU A 86 -8.37 6.57 -15.62
N CYS A 87 -8.83 6.93 -14.41
CA CYS A 87 -10.06 6.37 -13.87
C CYS A 87 -11.27 6.63 -14.77
N GLY A 88 -11.39 7.85 -15.30
CA GLY A 88 -12.46 8.21 -16.23
C GLY A 88 -12.42 7.42 -17.53
N GLU A 89 -11.23 7.24 -18.11
CA GLU A 89 -11.03 6.51 -19.37
C GLU A 89 -11.23 5.00 -19.24
N LEU A 90 -10.89 4.44 -18.07
CA LEU A 90 -11.19 3.04 -17.73
C LEU A 90 -12.65 2.81 -17.30
N GLY A 91 -13.47 3.87 -17.22
CA GLY A 91 -14.88 3.79 -16.83
C GLY A 91 -15.10 3.50 -15.35
N LEU A 92 -14.12 3.80 -14.48
CA LEU A 92 -14.22 3.60 -13.05
C LEU A 92 -15.12 4.66 -12.40
N LYS A 93 -15.93 4.23 -11.43
CA LYS A 93 -16.78 5.08 -10.60
C LYS A 93 -15.97 5.58 -9.41
N LEU A 94 -15.74 6.89 -9.33
CA LEU A 94 -15.10 7.50 -8.17
C LEU A 94 -16.15 8.03 -7.18
N LYS A 95 -16.05 7.60 -5.92
CA LYS A 95 -16.84 8.13 -4.79
C LYS A 95 -15.93 8.77 -3.76
N THR A 96 -16.40 9.86 -3.16
CA THR A 96 -15.65 10.58 -2.12
C THR A 96 -16.51 10.88 -0.87
N PRO A 97 -16.97 9.85 -0.14
CA PRO A 97 -17.69 10.05 1.12
C PRO A 97 -16.77 10.63 2.20
N ALA A 98 -17.36 11.28 3.21
CA ALA A 98 -16.58 11.88 4.29
C ALA A 98 -15.88 10.85 5.17
N THR A 99 -16.60 9.83 5.63
CA THR A 99 -16.09 8.80 6.55
C THR A 99 -16.46 7.40 6.09
N PRO A 100 -15.65 6.37 6.43
CA PRO A 100 -16.00 4.98 6.18
C PRO A 100 -17.23 4.54 6.96
N ALA A 101 -18.04 3.66 6.37
CA ALA A 101 -19.17 3.04 7.04
C ALA A 101 -18.68 1.92 7.97
N GLY A 102 -18.49 2.22 9.25
CA GLY A 102 -18.06 1.25 10.27
C GLY A 102 -17.03 1.84 11.23
N GLY A 103 -17.49 2.37 12.36
CA GLY A 103 -16.63 2.97 13.38
C GLY A 103 -15.71 1.94 14.02
N GLY A 104 -14.44 1.91 13.63
CA GLY A 104 -13.42 1.03 14.22
C GLY A 104 -12.22 0.71 13.33
N GLN A 105 -12.23 1.11 12.05
CA GLN A 105 -11.13 0.87 11.10
C GLN A 105 -10.76 2.18 10.39
N VAL A 106 -9.47 2.49 10.31
CA VAL A 106 -8.96 3.63 9.54
C VAL A 106 -8.74 3.15 8.11
N LEU A 107 -9.65 3.50 7.20
CA LEU A 107 -9.62 3.16 5.78
C LEU A 107 -9.50 4.46 4.98
N PHE A 108 -8.47 4.60 4.15
CA PHE A 108 -8.24 5.84 3.38
C PHE A 108 -8.93 5.79 2.02
N ALA A 109 -8.86 4.65 1.36
CA ALA A 109 -9.59 4.36 0.14
C ALA A 109 -9.82 2.86 0.02
N GLN A 110 -10.61 2.48 -0.99
CA GLN A 110 -10.83 1.10 -1.37
C GLN A 110 -11.24 1.01 -2.84
N PHE A 111 -10.76 -0.01 -3.51
CA PHE A 111 -11.33 -0.52 -4.75
C PHE A 111 -12.39 -1.60 -4.45
N VAL A 112 -13.61 -1.34 -4.90
CA VAL A 112 -14.73 -2.27 -4.85
C VAL A 112 -14.95 -2.81 -6.26
N GLN A 113 -14.69 -4.10 -6.41
CA GLN A 113 -14.91 -4.80 -7.67
C GLN A 113 -16.37 -4.64 -8.14
N PRO A 114 -16.59 -4.52 -9.46
CA PRO A 114 -15.59 -4.56 -10.53
C PRO A 114 -15.02 -3.19 -10.92
N ASP A 115 -15.63 -2.08 -10.51
CA ASP A 115 -15.44 -0.79 -11.19
C ASP A 115 -15.55 0.45 -10.29
N GLU A 116 -15.45 0.34 -8.98
CA GLU A 116 -15.65 1.47 -8.05
C GLU A 116 -14.43 1.73 -7.18
N ILE A 117 -13.95 2.97 -7.16
CA ILE A 117 -12.95 3.46 -6.21
C ILE A 117 -13.65 4.42 -5.24
N THR A 118 -13.47 4.20 -3.94
CA THR A 118 -13.93 5.11 -2.89
C THR A 118 -12.74 5.71 -2.17
N ILE A 119 -12.65 7.04 -2.08
CA ILE A 119 -11.66 7.76 -1.27
C ILE A 119 -12.39 8.45 -0.11
N PHE A 120 -12.00 8.16 1.13
CA PHE A 120 -12.61 8.80 2.30
C PHE A 120 -11.94 10.16 2.55
N THR A 121 -12.69 11.26 2.49
CA THR A 121 -12.07 12.60 2.54
C THR A 121 -11.55 12.97 3.92
N ASP A 122 -12.02 12.33 4.99
CA ASP A 122 -11.51 12.52 6.34
C ASP A 122 -10.00 12.25 6.44
N CYS A 123 -9.46 11.32 5.66
CA CYS A 123 -8.02 11.03 5.67
C CYS A 123 -7.21 12.19 5.10
N LEU A 124 -7.75 12.86 4.08
CA LEU A 124 -7.15 14.04 3.47
C LEU A 124 -7.24 15.24 4.43
N ASP A 125 -8.39 15.44 5.06
CA ASP A 125 -8.61 16.53 6.03
C ASP A 125 -7.69 16.38 7.26
N LYS A 126 -7.54 15.15 7.76
CA LYS A 126 -6.64 14.84 8.88
C LYS A 126 -5.18 14.95 8.49
N ALA A 127 -4.80 14.54 7.28
CA ALA A 127 -3.44 14.70 6.78
C ALA A 127 -2.98 16.16 6.76
N GLU A 128 -3.87 17.11 6.47
CA GLU A 128 -3.55 18.55 6.49
C GLU A 128 -3.13 19.04 7.89
N THR A 129 -3.56 18.38 8.97
CA THR A 129 -3.16 18.73 10.34
C THR A 129 -1.68 18.43 10.62
N LEU A 130 -1.04 17.57 9.83
CA LEU A 130 0.39 17.27 9.90
C LEU A 130 1.26 18.28 9.14
N GLY A 131 0.65 19.26 8.47
CA GLY A 131 1.36 20.30 7.74
C GLY A 131 2.26 19.75 6.62
N GLY A 132 3.41 20.39 6.41
CA GLY A 132 4.35 20.04 5.33
C GLY A 132 5.06 18.68 5.48
N LEU A 133 4.68 17.85 6.45
CA LEU A 133 5.19 16.49 6.59
C LEU A 133 4.65 15.56 5.51
N LEU A 134 3.46 15.84 4.98
CA LEU A 134 2.81 15.06 3.92
C LEU A 134 2.77 15.83 2.60
N PRO A 135 2.65 15.13 1.46
CA PRO A 135 2.34 15.78 0.19
C PRO A 135 1.08 16.64 0.32
N ALA A 136 1.03 17.74 -0.42
CA ALA A 136 -0.17 18.60 -0.46
C ALA A 136 -1.41 17.77 -0.82
N ARG A 137 -2.57 18.18 -0.29
CA ARG A 137 -3.85 17.45 -0.40
C ARG A 137 -4.12 16.84 -1.78
N ALA A 138 -3.98 17.62 -2.86
CA ALA A 138 -4.21 17.15 -4.22
C ALA A 138 -3.24 16.05 -4.65
N LYS A 139 -1.95 16.16 -4.29
CA LYS A 139 -0.94 15.13 -4.56
C LYS A 139 -1.19 13.89 -3.71
N LEU A 140 -1.54 14.05 -2.44
CA LEU A 140 -1.88 12.92 -1.56
C LEU A 140 -3.09 12.16 -2.10
N GLN A 141 -4.16 12.86 -2.49
CA GLN A 141 -5.31 12.25 -3.15
C GLN A 141 -4.91 11.51 -4.43
N SER A 142 -4.02 12.08 -5.24
CA SER A 142 -3.51 11.41 -6.45
C SER A 142 -2.76 10.13 -6.12
N ILE A 143 -1.96 10.10 -5.04
CA ILE A 143 -1.23 8.91 -4.59
C ILE A 143 -2.19 7.80 -4.17
N ILE A 144 -3.17 8.14 -3.33
CA ILE A 144 -4.21 7.21 -2.88
C ILE A 144 -5.02 6.68 -4.08
N LEU A 145 -5.40 7.56 -5.01
CA LEU A 145 -6.13 7.17 -6.21
C LEU A 145 -5.30 6.27 -7.12
N ALA A 146 -4.01 6.56 -7.31
CA ALA A 146 -3.11 5.75 -8.11
C ALA A 146 -2.92 4.34 -7.52
N HIS A 147 -2.85 4.22 -6.19
CA HIS A 147 -2.82 2.93 -5.50
C HIS A 147 -4.07 2.10 -5.85
N GLU A 148 -5.27 2.65 -5.66
CA GLU A 148 -6.52 1.93 -5.96
C GLU A 148 -6.72 1.66 -7.46
N LEU A 149 -6.21 2.54 -8.32
CA LEU A 149 -6.20 2.35 -9.77
C LEU A 149 -5.41 1.10 -10.17
N PHE A 150 -4.31 0.77 -9.48
CA PHE A 150 -3.61 -0.48 -9.72
C PHE A 150 -4.51 -1.70 -9.46
N HIS A 151 -5.31 -1.69 -8.39
CA HIS A 151 -6.22 -2.80 -8.09
C HIS A 151 -7.30 -2.98 -9.18
N ALA A 152 -7.75 -1.89 -9.81
CA ALA A 152 -8.62 -1.96 -10.98
C ALA A 152 -7.90 -2.57 -12.20
N VAL A 153 -6.65 -2.17 -12.45
CA VAL A 153 -5.80 -2.76 -13.51
C VAL A 153 -5.55 -4.25 -13.25
N GLU A 154 -5.24 -4.63 -12.01
CA GLU A 154 -5.03 -6.00 -11.59
C GLU A 154 -6.30 -6.85 -11.79
N GLU A 155 -7.47 -6.30 -11.48
CA GLU A 155 -8.75 -6.99 -11.70
C GLU A 155 -9.07 -7.18 -13.18
N ALA A 156 -8.77 -6.19 -14.02
CA ALA A 156 -8.99 -6.27 -15.47
C ALA A 156 -8.01 -7.23 -16.18
N ASN A 157 -6.90 -7.62 -15.54
CA ASN A 157 -5.82 -8.39 -16.15
C ASN A 157 -5.51 -9.67 -15.34
N PRO A 158 -6.24 -10.78 -15.55
CA PRO A 158 -6.06 -12.02 -14.78
C PRO A 158 -4.65 -12.64 -14.84
N ASP A 159 -3.92 -12.36 -15.92
CA ASP A 159 -2.56 -12.87 -16.16
C ASP A 159 -1.45 -11.99 -15.56
N ILE A 160 -1.82 -10.93 -14.83
CA ILE A 160 -0.86 -10.07 -14.13
C ILE A 160 -0.06 -10.87 -13.10
N TYR A 161 1.24 -10.57 -13.01
CA TYR A 161 2.20 -11.30 -12.17
C TYR A 161 1.70 -11.53 -10.75
N THR A 162 1.18 -10.48 -10.10
CA THR A 162 0.67 -10.51 -8.72
C THR A 162 -0.48 -11.49 -8.48
N ARG A 163 -1.26 -11.84 -9.52
CA ARG A 163 -2.32 -12.86 -9.46
C ARG A 163 -1.84 -14.26 -9.84
N THR A 164 -0.89 -14.33 -10.77
CA THR A 164 -0.40 -15.62 -11.30
C THR A 164 0.65 -16.27 -10.41
N GLU A 165 1.44 -15.47 -9.69
CA GLU A 165 2.54 -15.95 -8.87
C GLU A 165 2.03 -16.62 -7.60
N LYS A 166 2.58 -17.81 -7.31
CA LYS A 166 2.11 -18.65 -6.21
C LYS A 166 3.26 -19.37 -5.54
N ILE A 167 3.26 -19.36 -4.21
CA ILE A 167 4.16 -20.20 -3.43
C ILE A 167 3.68 -21.66 -3.44
N GLU A 168 4.57 -22.60 -3.71
CA GLU A 168 4.32 -24.03 -3.49
C GLU A 168 4.54 -24.37 -2.01
N LEU A 169 3.48 -24.77 -1.31
CA LEU A 169 3.52 -25.07 0.12
C LEU A 169 4.01 -26.49 0.40
N TRP A 170 3.57 -27.45 -0.41
CA TRP A 170 3.98 -28.84 -0.34
C TRP A 170 3.54 -29.60 -1.60
N ARG A 171 4.13 -30.78 -1.80
CA ARG A 171 3.89 -31.62 -2.97
C ARG A 171 3.78 -33.09 -2.53
N LYS A 172 2.56 -33.64 -2.40
CA LYS A 172 2.25 -35.11 -2.38
C LYS A 172 0.78 -35.47 -2.03
N PRO A 173 0.00 -36.13 -2.92
CA PRO A 173 0.30 -36.51 -4.30
C PRO A 173 0.12 -35.37 -5.32
N PHE A 174 -0.46 -34.24 -4.90
CA PHE A 174 -0.63 -33.03 -5.71
C PHE A 174 0.16 -31.87 -5.11
N SER A 175 0.46 -30.86 -5.95
CA SER A 175 1.07 -29.60 -5.50
C SER A 175 -0.02 -28.71 -4.90
N ASN A 176 0.19 -28.25 -3.67
CA ASN A 176 -0.63 -27.20 -3.07
C ASN A 176 0.08 -25.86 -3.26
N LYS A 177 -0.59 -24.95 -3.97
CA LYS A 177 -0.10 -23.61 -4.26
C LYS A 177 -1.04 -22.57 -3.66
N SER A 178 -0.49 -21.55 -3.03
CA SER A 178 -1.23 -20.40 -2.53
C SER A 178 -0.80 -19.13 -3.22
N CYS A 179 -1.73 -18.20 -3.42
CA CYS A 179 -1.39 -16.83 -3.81
C CYS A 179 -0.57 -16.17 -2.71
N ILE A 180 0.31 -15.25 -3.10
CA ILE A 180 1.12 -14.44 -2.20
C ILE A 180 0.41 -13.09 -2.13
N VAL A 181 -0.32 -12.86 -1.04
CA VAL A 181 -1.31 -11.77 -0.92
C VAL A 181 -0.61 -10.41 -0.95
N CYS A 182 0.55 -10.28 -0.31
CA CYS A 182 1.27 -9.00 -0.23
C CYS A 182 1.81 -8.49 -1.58
N LEU A 183 1.90 -9.32 -2.64
CA LEU A 183 2.46 -8.87 -3.93
C LEU A 183 1.59 -7.82 -4.62
N SER A 184 0.26 -7.95 -4.51
CA SER A 184 -0.70 -6.97 -5.04
C SER A 184 -0.45 -5.59 -4.42
N GLU A 185 -0.19 -5.53 -3.12
CA GLU A 185 0.09 -4.28 -2.41
C GLU A 185 1.46 -3.68 -2.76
N ILE A 186 2.51 -4.51 -2.87
CA ILE A 186 3.83 -4.04 -3.28
C ILE A 186 3.75 -3.44 -4.69
N ALA A 187 3.04 -4.11 -5.59
CA ALA A 187 2.83 -3.62 -6.95
C ALA A 187 1.97 -2.35 -6.98
N ALA A 188 0.93 -2.22 -6.14
CA ALA A 188 0.12 -1.01 -6.05
C ALA A 188 0.96 0.21 -5.59
N MET A 189 1.85 0.02 -4.60
CA MET A 189 2.77 1.08 -4.15
C MET A 189 3.76 1.45 -5.24
N ALA A 190 4.34 0.48 -5.93
CA ALA A 190 5.27 0.71 -7.03
C ALA A 190 4.58 1.39 -8.23
N PHE A 191 3.35 1.00 -8.54
CA PHE A 191 2.53 1.62 -9.57
C PHE A 191 2.28 3.10 -9.24
N ALA A 192 1.85 3.42 -8.02
CA ALA A 192 1.62 4.80 -7.60
C ALA A 192 2.92 5.63 -7.61
N LYS A 193 4.04 5.04 -7.17
CA LYS A 193 5.38 5.65 -7.21
C LYS A 193 5.79 6.01 -8.64
N GLN A 194 5.67 5.05 -9.56
CA GLN A 194 6.07 5.20 -10.96
C GLN A 194 5.15 6.17 -11.72
N LEU A 195 3.83 5.99 -11.61
CA LEU A 195 2.84 6.80 -12.32
C LEU A 195 2.97 8.29 -11.97
N LEU A 196 3.24 8.60 -10.70
CA LEU A 196 3.29 9.96 -10.17
C LEU A 196 4.70 10.54 -10.05
N GLY A 197 5.73 9.77 -10.40
CA GLY A 197 7.14 10.17 -10.28
C GLY A 197 7.54 10.54 -8.85
N LEU A 198 7.18 9.73 -7.87
CA LEU A 198 7.49 9.99 -6.45
C LEU A 198 8.95 9.66 -6.15
N ASP A 199 9.54 10.45 -5.25
CA ASP A 199 10.90 10.28 -4.74
C ASP A 199 10.97 9.41 -3.46
N PHE A 200 9.83 8.91 -2.99
CA PHE A 200 9.72 8.00 -1.85
C PHE A 200 8.75 6.85 -2.15
N ASN A 201 8.83 5.76 -1.38
CA ASN A 201 7.89 4.66 -1.47
C ASN A 201 6.59 4.98 -0.70
N PRO A 202 5.40 4.90 -1.33
CA PRO A 202 4.13 5.23 -0.69
C PRO A 202 3.80 4.51 0.62
N TYR A 203 4.40 3.35 0.92
CA TYR A 203 4.29 2.71 2.23
C TYR A 203 4.65 3.63 3.41
N ALA A 204 5.50 4.64 3.20
CA ALA A 204 5.79 5.65 4.22
C ALA A 204 4.52 6.38 4.71
N LEU A 205 3.49 6.45 3.88
CA LEU A 205 2.21 7.10 4.21
C LEU A 205 1.36 6.29 5.17
N ASP A 206 1.53 4.96 5.28
CA ASP A 206 0.68 4.12 6.14
C ASP A 206 0.81 4.50 7.61
N VAL A 207 2.03 4.84 8.02
CA VAL A 207 2.29 5.29 9.38
C VAL A 207 1.81 6.72 9.57
N LEU A 208 2.16 7.60 8.62
CA LEU A 208 1.93 9.04 8.75
C LEU A 208 0.44 9.39 8.67
N LEU A 209 -0.33 8.69 7.82
CA LEU A 209 -1.77 8.91 7.70
C LEU A 209 -2.56 8.34 8.88
N VAL A 210 -2.02 7.35 9.61
CA VAL A 210 -2.64 6.83 10.84
C VAL A 210 -2.42 7.79 12.02
N TYR A 211 -1.31 8.53 12.06
CA TYR A 211 -0.95 9.41 13.17
C TYR A 211 -2.05 10.39 13.62
N PRO A 212 -2.76 11.13 12.73
CA PRO A 212 -3.82 12.06 13.13
C PRO A 212 -5.15 11.36 13.51
N TYR A 213 -5.23 10.04 13.37
CA TYR A 213 -6.33 9.23 13.90
C TYR A 213 -5.98 8.65 15.26
N ASP A 214 -4.80 8.04 15.35
CA ASP A 214 -4.29 7.36 16.54
C ASP A 214 -2.75 7.39 16.53
N ALA A 215 -2.20 8.34 17.28
CA ALA A 215 -0.75 8.52 17.39
C ALA A 215 -0.07 7.30 18.03
N GLN A 216 -0.75 6.59 18.95
CA GLN A 216 -0.18 5.41 19.59
C GLN A 216 -0.08 4.25 18.60
N ALA A 217 -1.13 4.02 17.79
CA ALA A 217 -1.10 3.03 16.73
C ALA A 217 -0.05 3.35 15.66
N ALA A 218 0.10 4.62 15.28
CA ALA A 218 1.12 5.06 14.34
C ALA A 218 2.55 4.85 14.88
N CYS A 219 2.81 5.23 16.14
CA CYS A 219 4.10 4.98 16.77
C CYS A 219 4.39 3.48 16.94
N GLY A 220 3.37 2.67 17.19
CA GLY A 220 3.48 1.21 17.21
C GLY A 220 3.88 0.63 15.85
N LEU A 221 3.26 1.12 14.76
CA LEU A 221 3.65 0.76 13.38
C LEU A 221 5.10 1.15 13.07
N TYR A 222 5.49 2.36 13.46
CA TYR A 222 6.85 2.84 13.29
C TYR A 222 7.86 1.97 14.03
N ALA A 223 7.60 1.65 15.30
CA ALA A 223 8.47 0.78 16.10
C ALA A 223 8.62 -0.61 15.46
N GLU A 224 7.51 -1.20 15.01
CA GLU A 224 7.50 -2.48 14.30
C GLU A 224 8.37 -2.44 13.03
N ILE A 225 8.26 -1.38 12.22
CA ILE A 225 9.11 -1.18 11.04
C ILE A 225 10.58 -1.07 11.46
N CYS A 226 10.90 -0.24 12.46
CA CYS A 226 12.27 -0.08 12.94
C CYS A 226 12.87 -1.41 13.43
N ASP A 227 12.09 -2.24 14.13
CA ASP A 227 12.55 -3.53 14.61
C ASP A 227 12.79 -4.52 13.47
N LEU A 228 11.89 -4.58 12.47
CA LEU A 228 12.10 -5.35 11.25
C LEU A 228 13.37 -4.95 10.49
N MET A 229 13.80 -3.69 10.58
CA MET A 229 15.04 -3.22 9.95
C MET A 229 16.30 -3.53 10.78
N LYS A 230 16.19 -3.89 12.07
CA LYS A 230 17.35 -4.26 12.91
C LYS A 230 17.75 -5.73 12.77
N GLU A 231 16.85 -6.60 12.29
CA GLU A 231 17.09 -8.04 12.14
C GLU A 231 18.00 -8.39 10.93
N GLU A 232 18.96 -7.52 10.62
CA GLU A 232 19.88 -7.62 9.47
C GLU A 232 21.25 -8.21 9.82
#